data_AF-A0A7C3DK94-F1
#
_entry.id   AF-A0A7C3DK94-F1
#
_cell.length_a   1.000
_cell.length_b   1.000
_cell.length_c   1.000
_cell.angle_alpha   90.00
_cell.angle_beta   90.00
_cell.angle_gamma   90.00
#
_symmetry.space_group_name_H-M   'P 1'
#
loop_
_entity.id
_entity.type
_entity.pdbx_description
1 polymer ?
#
loop_
_entity_poly.entity_id
_entity_poly.type
_entity_poly.pdbx_seq_one_letter_code
_entity_poly.pdbx_strand_id
1 'polypeptide(L)'
;MEANPRLKNTSCSECGGRSLAAVVAGALAQAEGLEVPPDLVVAVAWRESTFNPHVDRVAEALRISNNGANCASGTEIGPMQVKPCAFKTVRLDPTLLLNMPTPVRIQYAVSAGILYLRWLKNTRLPGASWCDVLHAYNVGPGAFLAGQRNASYVQAILGKAGEYSELRV
;
A
#
# COMPACT_ATOMS: atom_id res chain seq x y z
N MET A 1 5.35 -3.16 19.42
CA MET A 1 6.45 -2.75 18.51
C MET A 1 6.05 -1.42 17.90
N GLU A 2 6.75 -0.34 18.27
CA GLU A 2 6.37 1.04 17.97
C GLU A 2 6.45 1.36 16.46
N ALA A 3 5.59 2.25 15.98
CA ALA A 3 5.73 2.89 14.67
C ALA A 3 7.16 3.43 14.53
N ASN A 4 7.76 3.33 13.33
CA ASN A 4 9.15 3.76 13.08
C ASN A 4 9.40 5.14 13.73
N PRO A 5 10.24 5.25 14.79
CA PRO A 5 10.41 6.48 15.55
C PRO A 5 10.88 7.65 14.68
N ARG A 6 11.54 7.33 13.56
CA ARG A 6 11.97 8.32 12.56
C ARG A 6 10.80 9.04 11.91
N LEU A 7 9.65 8.39 11.69
CA LEU A 7 8.48 9.02 11.05
C LEU A 7 7.82 10.10 11.91
N LYS A 8 7.94 9.99 13.24
CA LYS A 8 7.36 10.96 14.19
C LYS A 8 8.19 12.25 14.24
N ASN A 9 9.50 12.14 14.01
CA ASN A 9 10.47 13.24 14.13
C ASN A 9 10.91 13.83 12.80
N THR A 10 10.62 13.18 11.66
CA THR A 10 10.88 13.77 10.35
C THR A 10 9.85 14.87 10.07
N SER A 11 10.27 16.12 10.28
CA SER A 11 9.54 17.29 9.85
C SER A 11 9.43 17.29 8.32
N CYS A 12 8.22 17.33 7.81
CA CYS A 12 7.97 17.51 6.38
C CYS A 12 7.67 18.99 6.15
N SER A 13 8.62 19.71 5.56
CA SER A 13 8.52 21.15 5.25
C SER A 13 7.31 21.45 4.36
N GLU A 14 6.93 20.51 3.49
CA GLU A 14 5.79 20.61 2.58
C GLU A 14 4.44 20.19 3.20
N CYS A 15 4.44 19.67 4.43
CA CYS A 15 3.25 19.07 5.04
C CYS A 15 2.35 20.06 5.79
N GLY A 16 2.64 21.37 5.72
CA GLY A 16 1.85 22.42 6.37
C GLY A 16 1.84 22.29 7.90
N GLY A 17 2.98 21.96 8.50
CA GLY A 17 3.14 21.76 9.95
C GLY A 17 2.77 20.36 10.46
N ARG A 18 2.27 19.45 9.59
CA ARG A 18 1.99 18.05 9.95
C ARG A 18 3.25 17.18 9.89
N SER A 19 3.33 16.18 10.76
CA SER A 19 4.35 15.13 10.66
C SER A 19 4.06 14.18 9.50
N LEU A 20 5.09 13.50 8.98
CA LEU A 20 4.89 12.45 7.97
C LEU A 20 3.97 11.33 8.48
N ALA A 21 4.06 10.99 9.77
CA ALA A 21 3.16 10.04 10.40
C ALA A 21 1.68 10.45 10.28
N ALA A 22 1.36 11.73 10.51
CA ALA A 22 -0.01 12.25 10.37
C ALA A 22 -0.48 12.21 8.91
N VAL A 23 0.41 12.48 7.95
CA VAL A 23 0.09 12.38 6.52
C VAL A 23 -0.18 10.93 6.11
N VAL A 24 0.66 9.99 6.53
CA VAL A 24 0.46 8.56 6.24
C VAL A 24 -0.83 8.06 6.88
N ALA A 25 -1.10 8.40 8.15
CA ALA A 25 -2.33 8.02 8.82
C ALA A 25 -3.58 8.55 8.09
N GLY A 26 -3.58 9.84 7.71
CA GLY A 26 -4.68 10.43 6.93
C GLY A 26 -4.86 9.77 5.56
N ALA A 27 -3.77 9.37 4.90
CA ALA A 27 -3.83 8.66 3.64
C ALA A 27 -4.44 7.25 3.79
N LEU A 28 -4.10 6.53 4.87
CA LEU A 28 -4.65 5.19 5.15
C LEU A 28 -6.14 5.23 5.51
N ALA A 29 -6.60 6.31 6.15
CA ALA A 29 -8.01 6.50 6.50
C ALA A 29 -8.95 6.55 5.28
N GLN A 30 -8.43 6.81 4.07
CA GLN A 30 -9.21 6.75 2.83
C GLN A 30 -9.80 5.36 2.55
N ALA A 31 -9.31 4.31 3.21
CA ALA A 31 -9.80 2.94 3.07
C ALA A 31 -11.32 2.81 3.28
N GLU A 32 -11.88 3.57 4.22
CA GLU A 32 -13.31 3.57 4.53
C GLU A 32 -14.17 3.98 3.32
N GLY A 33 -13.80 5.09 2.65
CA GLY A 33 -14.49 5.55 1.44
C GLY A 33 -14.21 4.71 0.20
N LEU A 34 -13.26 3.76 0.27
CA LEU A 34 -12.86 2.88 -0.83
C LEU A 34 -13.28 1.43 -0.60
N GLU A 35 -14.14 1.16 0.39
CA GLU A 35 -14.72 -0.16 0.66
C GLU A 35 -13.69 -1.26 0.98
N VAL A 36 -12.56 -0.89 1.58
CA VAL A 36 -11.55 -1.82 2.10
C VAL A 36 -11.46 -1.64 3.61
N PRO A 37 -11.43 -2.71 4.43
CA PRO A 37 -11.32 -2.59 5.88
C PRO A 37 -10.10 -1.74 6.30
N PRO A 38 -10.29 -0.64 7.06
CA PRO A 38 -9.18 0.23 7.43
C PRO A 38 -8.09 -0.45 8.26
N ASP A 39 -8.48 -1.35 9.16
CA ASP A 39 -7.59 -2.19 9.97
C ASP A 39 -6.68 -3.07 9.10
N LEU A 40 -7.24 -3.67 8.05
CA LEU A 40 -6.49 -4.44 7.06
C LEU A 40 -5.47 -3.56 6.32
N VAL A 41 -5.88 -2.37 5.86
CA VAL A 41 -5.01 -1.44 5.14
C VAL A 41 -3.85 -0.95 6.02
N VAL A 42 -4.12 -0.63 7.29
CA VAL A 42 -3.11 -0.26 8.28
C VAL A 42 -2.14 -1.43 8.51
N ALA A 43 -2.64 -2.65 8.67
CA ALA A 43 -1.82 -3.84 8.86
C ALA A 43 -0.95 -4.17 7.63
N VAL A 44 -1.46 -3.97 6.40
CA VAL A 44 -0.68 -4.09 5.17
C VAL A 44 0.45 -3.06 5.15
N ALA A 45 0.16 -1.78 5.38
CA ALA A 45 1.18 -0.73 5.38
C ALA A 45 2.26 -0.94 6.47
N TRP A 46 1.87 -1.47 7.62
CA TRP A 46 2.81 -1.91 8.64
C TRP A 46 3.72 -3.03 8.13
N ARG A 47 3.16 -4.09 7.54
CA ARG A 47 3.92 -5.26 7.09
C ARG A 47 4.87 -4.93 5.95
N GLU A 48 4.41 -4.07 5.05
CA GLU A 48 5.09 -3.73 3.79
C GLU A 48 6.26 -2.75 4.00
N SER A 49 6.07 -1.72 4.82
CA SER A 49 7.05 -0.64 4.95
C SER A 49 7.32 -0.20 6.38
N THR A 50 6.63 -0.77 7.37
CA THR A 50 6.54 -0.18 8.73
C THR A 50 6.12 1.29 8.64
N PHE A 51 5.14 1.58 7.77
CA PHE A 51 4.59 2.91 7.45
C PHE A 51 5.54 3.88 6.75
N ASN A 52 6.72 3.45 6.30
CA ASN A 52 7.64 4.32 5.60
C ASN A 52 7.05 4.78 4.24
N PRO A 53 7.04 6.09 3.95
CA PRO A 53 6.50 6.63 2.71
C PRO A 53 7.10 6.03 1.43
N HIS A 54 8.42 5.83 1.37
CA HIS A 54 9.13 5.35 0.17
C HIS A 54 8.72 6.08 -1.14
N VAL A 55 8.47 7.38 -1.04
CA VAL A 55 8.08 8.24 -2.16
C VAL A 55 9.25 9.04 -2.76
N ASP A 56 10.44 8.84 -2.20
CA ASP A 56 11.74 9.33 -2.64
C ASP A 56 12.29 8.53 -3.83
N ARG A 57 11.98 7.23 -3.90
CA ARG A 57 12.46 6.31 -4.95
C ARG A 57 11.58 6.24 -6.22
N VAL A 58 10.58 7.12 -6.35
CA VAL A 58 9.60 7.09 -7.45
C VAL A 58 10.27 7.13 -8.82
N ALA A 59 11.25 8.02 -9.03
CA ALA A 59 11.91 8.18 -10.31
C ALA A 59 12.62 6.90 -10.77
N GLU A 60 13.35 6.25 -9.86
CA GLU A 60 14.05 5.01 -10.16
C GLU A 60 13.07 3.84 -10.39
N ALA A 61 12.02 3.74 -9.57
CA ALA A 61 10.98 2.74 -9.74
C ALA A 61 10.28 2.85 -11.11
N LEU A 62 9.98 4.08 -11.56
CA LEU A 62 9.40 4.33 -12.87
C LEU A 62 10.36 3.98 -14.00
N ARG A 63 11.64 4.33 -13.88
CA ARG A 63 12.67 3.99 -14.87
C ARG A 63 12.78 2.47 -15.07
N ILE A 64 12.91 1.71 -13.97
CA ILE A 64 13.05 0.24 -14.02
C ILE A 64 11.77 -0.42 -14.55
N SER A 65 10.60 0.07 -14.15
CA SER A 65 9.31 -0.50 -14.56
C SER A 65 8.85 -0.06 -15.96
N ASN A 66 9.65 0.72 -16.68
CA ASN A 66 9.25 1.38 -17.93
C ASN A 66 7.92 2.14 -17.78
N ASN A 67 7.90 3.09 -16.84
CA ASN A 67 6.73 3.88 -16.45
C ASN A 67 5.51 2.99 -16.10
N GLY A 68 5.73 1.86 -15.44
CA GLY A 68 4.70 0.88 -15.07
C GLY A 68 4.17 0.03 -16.22
N ALA A 69 4.85 -0.04 -17.37
CA ALA A 69 4.56 -1.06 -18.38
C ALA A 69 4.88 -2.48 -17.87
N ASN A 70 5.88 -2.60 -16.99
CA ASN A 70 6.33 -3.87 -16.43
C ASN A 70 6.12 -3.95 -14.91
N CYS A 71 5.83 -5.14 -14.39
CA CYS A 71 5.69 -5.40 -12.96
C CYS A 71 7.01 -5.82 -12.29
N ALA A 72 8.07 -5.04 -12.51
CA ALA A 72 9.41 -5.34 -12.00
C ALA A 72 9.46 -5.35 -10.46
N SER A 73 10.09 -6.35 -9.86
CA SER A 73 10.34 -6.39 -8.41
C SER A 73 11.38 -5.35 -8.00
N GLY A 74 11.29 -4.82 -6.78
CA GLY A 74 12.17 -3.76 -6.28
C GLY A 74 11.73 -2.36 -6.72
N THR A 75 10.60 -2.23 -7.42
CA THR A 75 10.04 -0.96 -7.88
C THR A 75 8.85 -0.50 -7.06
N GLU A 76 8.58 -1.14 -5.93
CA GLU A 76 7.44 -0.84 -5.07
C GLU A 76 7.44 0.64 -4.64
N ILE A 77 6.28 1.28 -4.46
CA ILE A 77 6.17 2.69 -4.09
C ILE A 77 5.15 2.84 -2.96
N GLY A 78 5.42 3.76 -2.03
CA GLY A 78 4.44 4.12 -1.01
C GLY A 78 4.50 3.24 0.24
N PRO A 79 3.76 3.62 1.30
CA PRO A 79 3.62 2.81 2.52
C PRO A 79 3.11 1.39 2.29
N MET A 80 2.36 1.17 1.21
CA MET A 80 1.81 -0.14 0.84
C MET A 80 2.66 -0.86 -0.21
N GLN A 81 3.83 -0.33 -0.60
CA GLN A 81 4.77 -1.00 -1.50
C GLN A 81 4.15 -1.45 -2.84
N VAL A 82 3.42 -0.55 -3.50
CA VAL A 82 2.69 -0.85 -4.73
C VAL A 82 3.61 -0.70 -5.95
N LYS A 83 3.69 -1.71 -6.81
CA LYS A 83 4.46 -1.62 -8.07
C LYS A 83 3.78 -0.68 -9.08
N PRO A 84 4.52 0.07 -9.93
CA PRO A 84 3.94 1.01 -10.89
C PRO A 84 2.93 0.39 -11.87
N CYS A 85 3.08 -0.89 -12.23
CA CYS A 85 2.08 -1.57 -13.05
C CYS A 85 0.71 -1.74 -12.35
N ALA A 86 0.70 -1.87 -11.02
CA ALA A 86 -0.52 -2.00 -10.24
C ALA A 86 -1.30 -0.67 -10.17
N PHE A 87 -0.61 0.48 -10.23
CA PHE A 87 -1.27 1.78 -10.43
C PHE A 87 -2.11 1.76 -11.73
N LYS A 88 -1.51 1.29 -12.83
CA LYS A 88 -2.22 1.20 -14.12
C LYS A 88 -3.40 0.24 -14.07
N THR A 89 -3.28 -0.89 -13.37
CA THR A 89 -4.40 -1.83 -13.16
C THR A 89 -5.63 -1.14 -12.58
N VAL A 90 -5.42 -0.17 -11.68
CA VAL A 90 -6.49 0.61 -11.03
C VAL A 90 -6.74 1.97 -11.69
N ARG A 91 -6.29 2.12 -12.94
CA ARG A 91 -6.49 3.33 -13.77
C ARG A 91 -5.85 4.59 -13.18
N LEU A 92 -4.79 4.43 -12.40
CA LEU A 92 -3.93 5.52 -11.93
C LEU A 92 -2.65 5.57 -12.78
N ASP A 93 -2.16 6.79 -13.00
CA ASP A 93 -0.91 7.02 -13.72
C ASP A 93 0.23 7.21 -12.71
N PRO A 94 1.18 6.26 -12.60
CA PRO A 94 2.26 6.36 -11.63
C PRO A 94 3.25 7.49 -11.98
N THR A 95 3.26 8.02 -13.21
CA THR A 95 4.18 9.11 -13.59
C THR A 95 3.82 10.44 -12.94
N LEU A 96 2.54 10.63 -12.56
CA LEU A 96 2.09 11.84 -11.87
C LEU A 96 2.78 12.05 -10.52
N LEU A 97 3.22 10.95 -9.87
CA LEU A 97 3.95 11.01 -8.60
C LEU A 97 5.20 11.89 -8.67
N LEU A 98 5.87 11.99 -9.83
CA LEU A 98 7.09 12.78 -10.01
C LEU A 98 6.88 14.27 -9.74
N ASN A 99 5.68 14.76 -10.06
CA ASN A 99 5.35 16.18 -10.03
C ASN A 99 4.49 16.57 -8.82
N MET A 100 4.16 15.62 -7.95
CA MET A 100 3.34 15.86 -6.76
C MET A 100 4.20 16.31 -5.57
N PRO A 101 3.71 17.27 -4.75
CA PRO A 101 4.25 17.53 -3.42
C PRO A 101 4.19 16.28 -2.54
N THR A 102 5.10 16.16 -1.58
CA THR A 102 5.26 14.95 -0.74
C THR A 102 3.95 14.48 -0.10
N PRO A 103 3.09 15.33 0.50
CA PRO A 103 1.85 14.85 1.11
C PRO A 103 0.89 14.22 0.10
N VAL A 104 0.72 14.88 -1.05
CA VAL A 104 -0.17 14.43 -2.13
C VAL A 104 0.37 13.15 -2.75
N ARG A 105 1.69 13.05 -2.91
CA ARG A 105 2.38 11.88 -3.43
C ARG A 105 2.16 10.65 -2.54
N ILE A 106 2.26 10.82 -1.21
CA ILE A 106 1.97 9.76 -0.24
C ILE A 106 0.51 9.33 -0.36
N GLN A 107 -0.41 10.29 -0.37
CA GLN A 107 -1.84 10.02 -0.49
C GLN A 107 -2.16 9.24 -1.77
N TYR A 108 -1.59 9.65 -2.91
CA TYR A 108 -1.79 8.99 -4.20
C TYR A 108 -1.25 7.55 -4.21
N ALA A 109 -0.07 7.32 -3.63
CA ALA A 109 0.52 5.99 -3.54
C ALA A 109 -0.28 5.05 -2.63
N VAL A 110 -0.81 5.55 -1.51
CA VAL A 110 -1.70 4.77 -0.63
C VAL A 110 -3.02 4.46 -1.34
N SER A 111 -3.64 5.45 -2.01
CA SER A 111 -4.87 5.23 -2.77
C SER A 111 -4.70 4.16 -3.84
N ALA A 112 -3.56 4.11 -4.53
CA ALA A 112 -3.25 3.04 -5.47
C ALA A 112 -3.24 1.66 -4.80
N GLY A 113 -2.67 1.53 -3.61
CA GLY A 113 -2.62 0.27 -2.86
C GLY A 113 -4.01 -0.21 -2.40
N ILE A 114 -4.82 0.71 -1.87
CA ILE A 114 -6.19 0.43 -1.44
C ILE A 114 -7.05 0.02 -2.64
N LEU A 115 -7.00 0.79 -3.73
CA LEU A 115 -7.73 0.46 -4.95
C LEU A 115 -7.27 -0.87 -5.55
N TYR A 116 -5.99 -1.22 -5.41
CA TYR A 116 -5.48 -2.50 -5.91
C TYR A 116 -6.00 -3.68 -5.08
N LEU A 117 -6.06 -3.55 -3.75
CA LEU A 117 -6.73 -4.53 -2.88
C LEU A 117 -8.22 -4.69 -3.26
N ARG A 118 -8.92 -3.58 -3.50
CA ARG A 118 -10.32 -3.60 -3.94
C ARG A 118 -10.48 -4.30 -5.30
N TRP A 119 -9.62 -3.96 -6.27
CA TRP A 119 -9.61 -4.61 -7.58
C TRP A 119 -9.33 -6.12 -7.46
N LEU A 120 -8.38 -6.52 -6.61
CA LEU A 120 -8.13 -7.93 -6.35
C LEU A 120 -9.38 -8.62 -5.80
N LYS A 121 -10.01 -8.05 -4.77
CA LYS A 121 -11.19 -8.61 -4.09
C LYS A 121 -12.43 -8.70 -4.98
N ASN A 122 -12.69 -7.68 -5.78
CA ASN A 122 -13.96 -7.52 -6.47
C ASN A 122 -13.90 -7.90 -7.96
N THR A 123 -12.72 -7.77 -8.58
CA THR A 123 -12.56 -7.99 -10.03
C THR A 123 -11.71 -9.22 -10.30
N ARG A 124 -10.54 -9.35 -9.68
CA ARG A 124 -9.61 -10.43 -10.02
C ARG A 124 -9.99 -11.77 -9.37
N LEU A 125 -10.46 -11.71 -8.13
CA LEU A 125 -10.78 -12.86 -7.28
C LEU A 125 -12.18 -12.69 -6.67
N PRO A 126 -13.25 -12.62 -7.50
CA PRO A 126 -14.60 -12.41 -7.00
C PRO A 126 -14.99 -13.51 -6.02
N GLY A 127 -15.54 -13.13 -4.87
CA GLY A 127 -15.92 -14.04 -3.79
C GLY A 127 -14.77 -14.55 -2.90
N ALA A 128 -13.51 -14.27 -3.24
CA ALA A 128 -12.37 -14.75 -2.45
C ALA A 128 -12.30 -14.10 -1.06
N SER A 129 -11.68 -14.79 -0.10
CA SER A 129 -11.46 -14.25 1.24
C SER A 129 -10.39 -13.14 1.24
N TRP A 130 -10.32 -12.32 2.31
CA TRP A 130 -9.19 -11.39 2.45
C TRP A 130 -7.85 -12.11 2.60
N CYS A 131 -7.83 -13.34 3.14
CA CYS A 131 -6.63 -14.18 3.17
C CYS A 131 -6.09 -14.47 1.76
N ASP A 132 -6.97 -14.87 0.84
CA ASP A 132 -6.63 -15.10 -0.56
C ASP A 132 -6.15 -13.82 -1.27
N VAL A 133 -6.84 -12.71 -1.01
CA VAL A 133 -6.47 -11.40 -1.55
C VAL A 133 -5.07 -10.98 -1.08
N LEU A 134 -4.74 -11.19 0.20
CA LEU A 134 -3.41 -10.87 0.74
C LEU A 134 -2.31 -11.76 0.14
N HIS A 135 -2.59 -13.04 -0.10
CA HIS A 135 -1.66 -13.88 -0.84
C HIS A 135 -1.43 -13.33 -2.25
N ALA A 136 -2.51 -13.05 -2.99
CA ALA A 136 -2.43 -12.50 -4.33
C ALA A 136 -1.77 -11.10 -4.38
N TYR A 137 -1.92 -10.29 -3.34
CA TYR A 137 -1.22 -9.02 -3.20
C TYR A 137 0.29 -9.22 -3.11
N ASN A 138 0.74 -10.20 -2.30
CA ASN A 138 2.15 -10.45 -2.08
C ASN A 138 2.86 -11.15 -3.24
N VAL A 139 2.32 -12.27 -3.72
CA VAL A 139 2.97 -13.07 -4.78
C VAL A 139 2.58 -12.62 -6.19
N GLY A 140 1.55 -11.77 -6.30
CA GLY A 140 0.92 -11.40 -7.56
C GLY A 140 -0.25 -12.34 -7.92
N PRO A 141 -1.32 -11.83 -8.55
CA PRO A 141 -2.54 -12.60 -8.76
C PRO A 141 -2.36 -13.79 -9.72
N GLY A 142 -1.46 -13.70 -10.71
CA GLY A 142 -1.15 -14.82 -11.60
C GLY A 142 -0.46 -15.97 -10.87
N ALA A 143 0.56 -15.66 -10.06
CA ALA A 143 1.29 -16.63 -9.26
C ALA A 143 0.39 -17.28 -8.19
N PHE A 144 -0.49 -16.50 -7.57
CA PHE A 144 -1.50 -17.00 -6.65
C PHE A 144 -2.43 -18.02 -7.33
N LEU A 145 -2.94 -17.72 -8.52
CA LEU A 145 -3.78 -18.66 -9.27
C LEU A 145 -3.00 -19.91 -9.71
N ALA A 146 -1.68 -19.80 -9.88
CA ALA A 146 -0.78 -20.94 -10.10
C ALA A 146 -0.39 -21.69 -8.81
N GLY A 147 -1.01 -21.38 -7.67
CA GLY A 147 -0.82 -22.09 -6.39
C GLY A 147 0.23 -21.51 -5.46
N GLN A 148 0.93 -20.43 -5.84
CA GLN A 148 1.90 -19.80 -4.94
C GLN A 148 1.21 -19.12 -3.76
N ARG A 149 1.79 -19.25 -2.58
CA ARG A 149 1.28 -18.69 -1.32
C ARG A 149 2.44 -18.20 -0.47
N ASN A 150 2.14 -17.28 0.44
CA ASN A 150 3.05 -16.83 1.47
C ASN A 150 2.30 -16.75 2.81
N ALA A 151 2.21 -17.87 3.52
CA ALA A 151 1.44 -18.00 4.76
C ALA A 151 1.96 -17.04 5.85
N SER A 152 3.28 -16.93 6.02
CA SER A 152 3.90 -16.05 7.01
C SER A 152 3.53 -14.58 6.81
N TYR A 153 3.47 -14.11 5.56
CA TYR A 153 3.06 -12.76 5.22
C TYR A 153 1.60 -12.50 5.63
N VAL A 154 0.70 -13.41 5.25
CA VAL A 154 -0.73 -13.26 5.52
C VAL A 154 -1.04 -13.36 7.02
N GLN A 155 -0.45 -14.32 7.72
CA GLN A 155 -0.64 -14.48 9.17
C GLN A 155 -0.19 -13.24 9.94
N ALA A 156 0.94 -12.64 9.57
CA ALA A 156 1.41 -11.40 10.20
C ALA A 156 0.40 -10.25 10.04
N ILE A 157 -0.18 -10.10 8.85
CA ILE A 157 -1.16 -9.03 8.58
C ILE A 157 -2.48 -9.29 9.30
N LEU A 158 -3.01 -10.51 9.23
CA LEU A 158 -4.29 -10.83 9.87
C LEU A 158 -4.20 -10.75 11.39
N GLY A 159 -3.09 -11.23 11.98
CA GLY A 159 -2.83 -11.05 13.42
C GLY A 159 -2.78 -9.58 13.80
N LYS A 160 -2.07 -8.77 13.00
CA LYS A 160 -1.97 -7.33 13.26
C LYS A 160 -3.30 -6.59 13.08
N ALA A 161 -4.09 -6.96 12.07
CA ALA A 161 -5.42 -6.39 11.85
C ALA A 161 -6.36 -6.74 13.02
N GLY A 162 -6.33 -8.00 13.50
CA GLY A 162 -7.12 -8.47 14.64
C GLY A 162 -6.87 -7.66 15.92
N GLU A 163 -5.62 -7.29 16.21
CA GLU A 163 -5.29 -6.41 17.34
C GLU A 163 -6.05 -5.06 17.29
N TYR A 164 -6.28 -4.52 16.09
CA TYR A 164 -7.01 -3.25 15.92
C TYR A 164 -8.52 -3.44 15.97
N SER A 165 -9.02 -4.59 15.51
CA SER A 165 -10.45 -4.91 15.57
C SER A 165 -10.93 -5.10 17.02
N GLU A 166 -10.07 -5.61 17.92
CA GLU A 166 -10.34 -5.75 19.36
C GLU A 166 -10.47 -4.40 20.11
N LEU A 167 -10.04 -3.29 19.51
CA LEU A 167 -10.17 -1.94 20.08
C LEU A 167 -11.47 -1.24 19.66
N ARG A 168 -12.33 -1.88 18.85
CA ARG A 168 -13.64 -1.35 18.42
C ARG A 168 -14.78 -1.64 19.40
N VAL A 169 -14.48 -2.07 20.63
CA VAL A 169 -15.45 -2.35 21.70
C VAL A 169 -15.90 -1.07 22.38
#